data_AF-A0A448YIP8-F1
#
_entry.id   AF-A0A448YIP8-F1
#
_cell.length_a   1.000
_cell.length_b   1.000
_cell.length_c   1.000
_cell.angle_alpha   90.00
_cell.angle_beta   90.00
_cell.angle_gamma   90.00
#
_symmetry.space_group_name_H-M   'P 1'
#
loop_
_entity.id
_entity.type
_entity.pdbx_description
1 polymer ?
#
loop_
_entity_poly.entity_id
_entity_poly.type
_entity_poly.pdbx_seq_one_letter_code
_entity_poly.pdbx_strand_id
1 'polypeptide(L)'
;MIIGASRSELLEWINSEFGANYTKIEQCGNGAVYCQIFDSVHPGKILMSKVNLQPKKEFQILSNYKLLQGGFNKVGITREVPVEKLMKFRLQDNLEFLQWFCKFYSNAETQGGGVRSSNVKSRIAVTPASGNRRRLSVTGNSTMRRRTFTPTEVAPVGSRRLRDEVNELQEKLDDSLQTQESLETERNFYFNKLREIEIICQNLNDKLNESAKLEVTVPELVKHMQEILYSTAEGFQVPEEEEVNTPGQENIENDLKILDEETF
;
A
#
# COMPACT_ATOMS: atom_id res chain seq x y z
N MET A 1 15.77 9.16 15.19
CA MET A 1 15.06 10.22 14.45
C MET A 1 14.37 9.55 13.27
N ILE A 2 13.05 9.37 13.32
CA ILE A 2 12.25 8.90 12.17
C ILE A 2 10.94 9.70 12.16
N ILE A 3 11.03 10.98 11.79
CA ILE A 3 9.85 11.83 11.54
C ILE A 3 9.95 12.23 10.08
N GLY A 4 9.06 11.68 9.24
CA GLY A 4 9.08 11.85 7.78
C GLY A 4 9.67 10.68 6.98
N ALA A 5 9.76 9.48 7.57
CA ALA A 5 10.30 8.32 6.86
C ALA A 5 9.54 8.01 5.57
N SER A 6 10.32 7.80 4.52
CA SER A 6 9.89 7.26 3.25
C SER A 6 9.34 5.84 3.42
N ARG A 7 8.54 5.40 2.45
CA ARG A 7 8.01 4.03 2.37
C ARG A 7 9.10 2.97 2.57
N SER A 8 10.27 3.15 1.94
CA SER A 8 11.38 2.20 2.00
C SER A 8 11.99 2.12 3.39
N GLU A 9 12.20 3.25 4.05
CA GLU A 9 12.74 3.31 5.41
C GLU A 9 11.79 2.66 6.42
N LEU A 10 10.48 2.84 6.27
CA LEU A 10 9.49 2.18 7.14
C LEU A 10 9.53 0.66 6.98
N LEU A 11 9.65 0.16 5.75
CA LEU A 11 9.77 -1.28 5.49
C LEU A 11 11.06 -1.85 6.06
N GLU A 12 12.18 -1.17 5.86
CA GLU A 12 13.47 -1.57 6.42
C GLU A 12 13.43 -1.62 7.95
N TRP A 13 12.84 -0.59 8.58
CA TRP A 13 12.67 -0.53 10.03
C TRP A 13 11.87 -1.71 10.57
N ILE A 14 10.67 -1.97 10.03
CA ILE A 14 9.83 -3.06 10.56
C ILE A 14 10.45 -4.43 10.31
N ASN A 15 11.17 -4.61 9.20
CA ASN A 15 11.82 -5.87 8.88
C ASN A 15 13.02 -6.13 9.77
N SER A 16 13.83 -5.10 10.01
CA SER A 16 15.02 -5.19 10.86
C SER A 16 14.67 -5.41 12.34
N GLU A 17 13.73 -4.63 12.88
CA GLU A 17 13.41 -4.68 14.32
C GLU A 17 12.45 -5.82 14.68
N PHE A 18 11.45 -6.10 13.84
CA PHE A 18 10.34 -7.02 14.18
C PHE A 18 10.33 -8.32 13.36
N GLY A 19 11.21 -8.45 12.37
CA GLY A 19 11.32 -9.65 11.54
C GLY A 19 10.08 -9.91 10.69
N ALA A 20 9.37 -8.86 10.27
CA ALA A 20 8.12 -8.95 9.51
C ALA A 20 8.30 -9.52 8.09
N ASN A 21 9.49 -9.35 7.48
CA ASN A 21 9.82 -9.75 6.10
C ASN A 21 8.80 -9.24 5.05
N TYR A 22 8.35 -7.98 5.18
CA TYR A 22 7.43 -7.34 4.26
C TYR A 22 8.18 -6.64 3.11
N THR A 23 7.64 -6.77 1.91
CA THR A 23 8.11 -6.08 0.69
C THR A 23 7.20 -4.90 0.31
N LYS A 24 5.99 -4.85 0.87
CA LYS A 24 4.95 -3.85 0.61
C LYS A 24 4.31 -3.38 1.91
N ILE A 25 3.97 -2.10 2.02
CA ILE A 25 3.39 -1.50 3.25
C ILE A 25 2.01 -2.07 3.53
N GLU A 26 1.27 -2.36 2.47
CA GLU A 26 -0.05 -2.99 2.46
C GLU A 26 -0.08 -4.24 3.34
N GLN A 27 1.02 -5.02 3.39
CA GLN A 27 1.11 -6.24 4.19
C GLN A 27 0.95 -5.98 5.70
N CYS A 28 1.18 -4.76 6.19
CA CYS A 28 0.91 -4.37 7.57
C CYS A 28 -0.59 -4.46 7.91
N GLY A 29 -1.47 -4.48 6.90
CA GLY A 29 -2.91 -4.62 7.04
C GLY A 29 -3.36 -5.89 7.77
N ASN A 30 -2.47 -6.88 7.89
CA ASN A 30 -2.70 -8.11 8.64
C ASN A 30 -2.67 -7.95 10.19
N GLY A 31 -2.24 -6.78 10.68
CA GLY A 31 -2.24 -6.42 12.09
C GLY A 31 -1.17 -7.07 12.98
N ALA A 32 -0.37 -8.00 12.45
CA ALA A 32 0.63 -8.74 13.24
C ALA A 32 1.78 -7.85 13.71
N VAL A 33 2.34 -7.05 12.79
CA VAL A 33 3.45 -6.15 13.10
C VAL A 33 3.06 -5.09 14.12
N TYR A 34 1.83 -4.57 14.08
CA TYR A 34 1.35 -3.60 15.06
C TYR A 34 1.25 -4.19 16.47
N CYS A 35 0.87 -5.46 16.59
CA CYS A 35 0.89 -6.16 17.88
C CYS A 35 2.31 -6.30 18.42
N GLN A 36 3.29 -6.60 17.56
CA GLN A 36 4.70 -6.70 17.94
C GLN A 36 5.28 -5.35 18.38
N ILE A 37 5.03 -4.29 17.61
CA ILE A 37 5.45 -2.91 17.95
C ILE A 37 4.80 -2.47 19.27
N PHE A 38 3.53 -2.79 19.47
CA PHE A 38 2.85 -2.41 20.71
C PHE A 38 3.38 -3.17 21.93
N ASP A 39 3.66 -4.48 21.82
CA ASP A 39 4.23 -5.27 22.92
C ASP A 39 5.67 -4.85 23.27
N SER A 40 6.45 -4.36 22.30
CA SER A 40 7.80 -3.84 22.59
C SER A 40 7.78 -2.55 23.42
N VAL A 41 6.78 -1.69 23.17
CA VAL A 41 6.56 -0.43 23.90
C VAL A 41 5.82 -0.65 25.23
N HIS A 42 4.84 -1.55 25.27
CA HIS A 42 4.04 -1.86 26.45
C HIS A 42 3.97 -3.38 26.72
N PRO A 43 5.06 -3.97 27.26
CA PRO A 43 5.15 -5.40 27.47
C PRO A 43 4.01 -5.96 28.33
N GLY A 44 3.39 -7.05 27.86
CA GLY A 44 2.35 -7.76 28.60
C GLY A 44 0.95 -7.13 28.56
N LYS A 45 0.77 -6.02 27.83
CA LYS A 45 -0.56 -5.45 27.58
C LYS A 45 -1.32 -6.19 26.48
N ILE A 46 -0.59 -6.74 25.51
CA ILE A 46 -1.09 -7.66 24.48
C ILE A 46 -0.62 -9.07 24.79
N LEU A 47 -1.50 -10.05 24.57
CA LEU A 47 -1.14 -11.46 24.72
C LEU A 47 -0.53 -11.97 23.41
N MET A 48 0.79 -11.82 23.26
CA MET A 48 1.51 -12.21 22.03
C MET A 48 1.34 -13.68 21.64
N SER A 49 1.05 -14.58 22.58
CA SER A 49 0.77 -16.00 22.28
C SER A 49 -0.52 -16.23 21.48
N LYS A 50 -1.44 -15.24 21.47
CA LYS A 50 -2.67 -15.29 20.67
C LYS A 50 -2.55 -14.53 19.35
N VAL A 51 -1.46 -13.80 19.14
CA VAL A 51 -1.24 -13.05 17.90
C VAL A 51 -0.87 -14.04 16.80
N ASN A 52 -1.59 -13.99 15.70
CA ASN A 52 -1.22 -14.74 14.51
C ASN A 52 -0.20 -13.92 13.70
N LEU A 53 1.04 -14.39 13.61
CA LEU A 53 2.12 -13.68 12.92
C LEU A 53 2.02 -13.76 11.39
N GLN A 54 1.29 -14.75 10.87
CA GLN A 54 1.06 -14.95 9.43
C GLN A 54 -0.41 -15.31 9.19
N PRO A 55 -1.35 -14.39 9.48
CA PRO A 55 -2.76 -14.67 9.31
C PRO A 55 -3.07 -14.80 7.82
N LYS A 56 -3.79 -15.86 7.45
CA LYS A 56 -4.21 -16.13 6.07
C LYS A 56 -5.69 -15.84 5.83
N LYS A 57 -6.48 -15.76 6.91
CA LYS A 57 -7.92 -15.57 6.86
C LYS A 57 -8.31 -14.27 7.55
N GLU A 58 -9.37 -13.64 7.05
CA GLU A 58 -9.86 -12.36 7.56
C GLU A 58 -10.17 -12.38 9.06
N PHE A 59 -10.79 -13.46 9.57
CA PHE A 59 -11.05 -13.57 11.01
C PHE A 59 -9.78 -13.60 11.87
N GLN A 60 -8.65 -14.10 11.33
CA GLN A 60 -7.37 -14.11 12.03
C GLN A 60 -6.77 -12.71 12.10
N ILE A 61 -6.91 -11.94 11.01
CA ILE A 61 -6.55 -10.53 10.96
C ILE A 61 -7.40 -9.74 11.96
N LEU A 62 -8.72 -9.95 11.97
CA LEU A 62 -9.61 -9.30 12.93
C LEU A 62 -9.24 -9.65 14.38
N SER A 63 -8.87 -10.90 14.65
CA SER A 63 -8.38 -11.33 15.96
C SER A 63 -7.14 -10.55 16.40
N ASN A 64 -6.18 -10.31 15.49
CA ASN A 64 -5.00 -9.47 15.78
C ASN A 64 -5.42 -8.04 16.15
N TYR A 65 -6.31 -7.42 15.37
CA TYR A 65 -6.78 -6.06 15.67
C TYR A 65 -7.56 -5.97 16.98
N LYS A 66 -8.34 -7.00 17.36
CA LYS A 66 -9.01 -7.04 18.67
C LYS A 66 -8.02 -7.10 19.83
N LEU A 67 -6.91 -7.82 19.67
CA LEU A 67 -5.83 -7.82 20.65
C LEU A 67 -5.17 -6.42 20.75
N LEU A 68 -4.93 -5.77 19.61
CA LEU A 68 -4.37 -4.42 19.56
C LEU A 68 -5.26 -3.37 20.22
N GLN A 69 -6.55 -3.34 19.86
CA GLN A 69 -7.57 -2.47 20.45
C GLN A 69 -7.68 -2.70 21.98
N GLY A 70 -7.67 -3.96 22.41
CA GLY A 70 -7.63 -4.30 23.84
C GLY A 70 -6.36 -3.79 24.53
N GLY A 71 -5.21 -3.80 23.85
CA GLY A 71 -3.97 -3.20 24.32
C GLY A 71 -4.09 -1.68 24.50
N PHE A 72 -4.63 -0.98 23.50
CA PHE A 72 -4.83 0.47 23.52
C PHE A 72 -5.70 0.91 24.70
N ASN A 73 -6.82 0.21 24.90
CA ASN A 73 -7.75 0.48 26.01
C ASN A 73 -7.09 0.33 27.37
N LYS A 74 -6.20 -0.66 27.56
CA LYS A 74 -5.49 -0.88 28.84
C LYS A 74 -4.46 0.19 29.17
N VAL A 75 -3.95 0.89 28.17
CA VAL A 75 -2.94 1.96 28.34
C VAL A 75 -3.57 3.35 28.25
N GLY A 76 -4.83 3.45 27.82
CA GLY A 76 -5.55 4.72 27.70
C GLY A 76 -5.19 5.50 26.43
N ILE A 77 -4.82 4.81 25.35
CA ILE A 77 -4.57 5.46 24.05
C ILE A 77 -5.92 5.84 23.43
N THR A 78 -6.12 7.12 23.17
CA THR A 78 -7.38 7.68 22.63
C THR A 78 -7.53 7.54 21.12
N ARG A 79 -6.44 7.26 20.40
CA ARG A 79 -6.48 7.09 18.94
C ARG A 79 -7.27 5.84 18.57
N GLU A 80 -8.26 6.00 17.70
CA GLU A 80 -8.99 4.89 17.11
C GLU A 80 -8.12 4.11 16.11
N VAL A 81 -8.25 2.78 16.14
CA VAL A 81 -7.63 1.89 15.14
C VAL A 81 -8.62 1.72 13.98
N PRO A 82 -8.32 2.21 12.76
CA PRO A 82 -9.23 2.13 11.62
C PRO A 82 -9.24 0.74 10.97
N VAL A 83 -9.69 -0.27 11.73
CA VAL A 83 -9.59 -1.71 11.39
C VAL A 83 -10.13 -2.02 10.00
N GLU A 84 -11.34 -1.55 9.66
CA GLU A 84 -11.99 -1.84 8.38
C GLU A 84 -11.21 -1.30 7.17
N LYS A 85 -10.50 -0.19 7.34
CA LYS A 85 -9.69 0.41 6.27
C LYS A 85 -8.36 -0.33 6.12
N LEU A 86 -7.72 -0.66 7.24
CA LEU A 86 -6.43 -1.36 7.25
C LEU A 86 -6.53 -2.79 6.70
N MET A 87 -7.60 -3.50 7.08
CA MET A 87 -7.87 -4.88 6.64
C MET A 87 -8.19 -5.00 5.14
N LYS A 88 -8.47 -3.88 4.45
CA LYS A 88 -8.59 -3.82 2.99
C LYS A 88 -7.25 -3.72 2.27
N PHE A 89 -6.13 -3.75 3.00
CA PHE A 89 -4.77 -3.71 2.45
C PHE A 89 -4.49 -2.49 1.54
N ARG A 90 -5.21 -1.38 1.73
CA ARG A 90 -4.98 -0.15 0.95
C ARG A 90 -3.69 0.52 1.41
N LEU A 91 -2.86 0.93 0.45
CA LEU A 91 -1.55 1.56 0.71
C LEU A 91 -1.69 2.82 1.58
N GLN A 92 -2.58 3.74 1.21
CA GLN A 92 -2.73 5.02 1.89
C GLN A 92 -3.05 4.85 3.38
N ASP A 93 -4.05 4.02 3.70
CA ASP A 93 -4.50 3.77 5.08
C ASP A 93 -3.40 3.08 5.91
N ASN A 94 -2.72 2.09 5.32
CA ASN A 94 -1.66 1.35 6.01
C ASN A 94 -0.41 2.19 6.22
N LEU A 95 -0.07 3.04 5.25
CA LEU A 95 1.07 3.95 5.35
C LEU A 95 0.86 4.98 6.44
N GLU A 96 -0.30 5.64 6.47
CA GLU A 96 -0.63 6.64 7.49
C GLU A 96 -0.58 6.02 8.90
N PHE A 97 -1.16 4.83 9.05
CA PHE A 97 -1.21 4.16 10.35
C PHE A 97 0.18 3.66 10.79
N LEU A 98 1.00 3.14 9.87
CA LEU A 98 2.37 2.74 10.17
C LEU A 98 3.26 3.91 10.54
N GLN A 99 3.14 5.06 9.85
CA GLN A 99 3.85 6.28 10.19
C GLN A 99 3.52 6.75 11.61
N TRP A 100 2.23 6.70 11.98
CA TRP A 100 1.84 7.01 13.35
C TRP A 100 2.42 6.01 14.35
N PHE A 101 2.39 4.70 14.06
CA PHE A 101 2.98 3.67 14.92
C PHE A 101 4.49 3.83 15.09
N CYS A 102 5.19 4.25 14.04
CA CYS A 102 6.62 4.57 14.09
C CYS A 102 6.89 5.74 15.03
N LYS A 103 6.12 6.84 14.90
CA LYS A 103 6.19 7.98 15.82
C LYS A 103 5.87 7.59 17.27
N PHE A 104 4.86 6.75 17.46
CA PHE A 104 4.50 6.20 18.77
C PHE A 104 5.67 5.43 19.40
N TYR A 105 6.33 4.56 18.62
CA TYR A 105 7.51 3.82 19.05
C TYR A 105 8.69 4.74 19.40
N SER A 106 9.04 5.69 18.53
CA SER A 106 10.14 6.63 18.77
C SER A 106 9.93 7.53 20.01
N ASN A 107 8.68 7.92 20.27
CA ASN A 107 8.35 8.69 21.47
C ASN A 107 8.57 7.87 22.74
N ALA A 108 8.29 6.57 22.72
CA ALA A 108 8.55 5.69 23.85
C ALA A 108 10.05 5.49 24.10
N GLU A 109 10.82 5.35 23.03
CA GLU A 109 12.28 5.18 23.08
C GLU A 109 12.99 6.40 23.68
N THR A 110 12.54 7.61 23.32
CA THR A 110 13.12 8.88 23.82
C THR A 110 12.77 9.20 25.27
N GLN A 111 11.66 8.68 25.80
CA GLN A 111 11.26 8.90 27.20
C GLN A 111 11.88 7.91 28.20
N GLY A 112 12.87 7.11 27.80
CA GLY A 112 13.60 6.21 28.71
C GLY A 112 12.80 4.99 29.19
N GLY A 113 11.60 4.76 28.64
CA GLY A 113 10.87 3.53 28.80
C GLY A 113 11.52 2.46 27.94
N GLY A 114 12.33 1.57 28.55
CA GLY A 114 13.11 0.56 27.83
C GLY A 114 12.28 -0.22 26.82
N VAL A 115 12.45 0.09 25.55
CA VAL A 115 11.79 -0.61 24.46
C VAL A 115 12.47 -1.96 24.28
N ARG A 116 11.70 -3.04 24.36
CA ARG A 116 12.25 -4.38 24.17
C ARG A 116 12.48 -4.62 22.68
N SER A 117 13.74 -4.58 22.22
CA SER A 117 14.06 -4.99 20.85
C SER A 117 13.66 -6.46 20.66
N SER A 118 12.81 -6.70 19.66
CA SER A 118 12.28 -8.02 19.30
C SER A 118 13.27 -8.90 18.55
N ASN A 119 14.51 -8.43 18.35
CA ASN A 119 15.55 -9.12 17.58
C ASN A 119 15.63 -10.61 17.95
N VAL A 120 15.07 -11.45 17.08
CA VAL A 120 14.96 -12.91 17.28
C VAL A 120 16.35 -13.57 17.28
N LYS A 121 17.39 -12.86 16.78
CA LYS A 121 18.78 -13.33 16.71
C LYS A 121 19.52 -13.31 18.05
N SER A 122 19.05 -12.61 19.08
CA SER A 122 19.73 -12.54 20.38
C SER A 122 19.18 -13.51 21.44
N ARG A 123 18.22 -14.38 21.10
CA ARG A 123 17.71 -15.42 22.00
C ARG A 123 18.54 -16.72 22.02
N ILE A 124 19.68 -16.76 21.34
CA ILE A 124 20.64 -17.87 21.39
C ILE A 124 22.00 -17.36 21.86
N ALA A 125 22.06 -16.82 23.07
CA ALA A 125 23.31 -16.65 23.81
C ALA A 125 23.09 -17.22 25.21
N VAL A 126 23.54 -18.46 25.37
CA VAL A 126 23.57 -19.22 26.61
C VAL A 126 24.50 -18.53 27.60
N THR A 127 24.07 -18.34 28.85
CA THR A 127 24.96 -18.41 30.01
C THR A 127 24.40 -19.41 31.02
N PRO A 128 25.18 -20.40 31.47
CA PRO A 128 24.81 -21.30 32.55
C PRO A 128 25.32 -20.73 33.88
N ALA A 129 24.44 -20.58 34.88
CA ALA A 129 24.87 -20.28 36.24
C ALA A 129 24.07 -21.09 37.26
N SER A 130 24.69 -22.21 37.64
CA SER A 130 24.73 -22.88 38.94
C SER A 130 23.62 -22.56 39.96
N GLY A 131 22.79 -23.57 40.23
CA GLY A 131 21.83 -23.60 41.34
C GLY A 131 21.58 -25.03 41.78
N ASN A 132 22.47 -25.53 42.63
CA ASN A 132 22.48 -26.87 43.22
C ASN A 132 21.21 -27.14 44.04
N ARG A 133 20.39 -28.15 43.70
CA ARG A 133 19.57 -28.89 44.67
C ARG A 133 19.25 -30.31 44.21
N ARG A 134 19.35 -31.22 45.19
CA ARG A 134 19.49 -32.67 45.07
C ARG A 134 18.18 -33.39 44.71
N ARG A 135 18.40 -34.58 44.15
CA ARG A 135 17.48 -35.69 43.83
C ARG A 135 16.43 -36.00 44.89
N LEU A 136 15.30 -36.54 44.45
CA LEU A 136 14.71 -37.77 44.99
C LEU A 136 14.01 -38.55 43.86
N SER A 137 14.34 -39.83 43.78
CA SER A 137 13.83 -40.85 42.88
C SER A 137 12.52 -41.46 43.42
N VAL A 138 11.52 -41.65 42.56
CA VAL A 138 10.55 -42.74 42.73
C VAL A 138 10.27 -43.39 41.37
N THR A 139 10.39 -44.70 41.40
CA THR A 139 10.25 -45.73 40.37
C THR A 139 8.82 -45.79 39.81
N GLY A 140 8.68 -46.10 38.52
CA GLY A 140 7.39 -46.42 37.91
C GLY A 140 7.53 -46.94 36.49
N ASN A 141 7.66 -48.27 36.36
CA ASN A 141 7.62 -48.99 35.08
C ASN A 141 6.27 -48.77 34.35
N SER A 142 6.30 -48.48 33.04
CA SER A 142 5.40 -49.18 32.11
C SER A 142 5.82 -49.04 30.65
N THR A 143 6.20 -50.19 30.11
CA THR A 143 6.11 -50.72 28.74
C THR A 143 5.74 -49.80 27.58
N MET A 144 6.68 -49.79 26.63
CA MET A 144 6.64 -49.46 25.22
C MET A 144 5.40 -49.99 24.45
N ARG A 145 4.75 -49.12 23.67
CA ARG A 145 4.00 -49.52 22.47
C ARG A 145 4.25 -48.52 21.33
N ARG A 146 5.16 -48.90 20.45
CA ARG A 146 5.48 -48.23 19.18
C ARG A 146 4.44 -48.65 18.15
N ARG A 147 3.59 -47.73 17.69
CA ARG A 147 2.71 -47.95 16.52
C ARG A 147 3.42 -47.47 15.26
N THR A 148 3.73 -48.42 14.39
CA THR A 148 4.10 -48.22 12.99
C THR A 148 2.85 -47.91 12.18
N PHE A 149 2.80 -46.74 11.53
CA PHE A 149 1.82 -46.42 10.49
C PHE A 149 2.54 -46.41 9.14
N THR A 150 2.02 -47.22 8.22
CA THR A 150 2.35 -47.24 6.79
C THR A 150 1.74 -46.01 6.10
N PRO A 151 2.38 -45.43 5.07
CA PRO A 151 1.81 -44.32 4.32
C PRO A 151 0.84 -44.88 3.27
N THR A 152 -0.46 -44.61 3.44
CA THR A 152 -1.43 -44.78 2.36
C THR A 152 -1.58 -43.45 1.64
N GLU A 153 -1.24 -43.48 0.36
CA GLU A 153 -1.36 -42.39 -0.60
C GLU A 153 -2.85 -42.06 -0.83
N VAL A 154 -3.34 -40.99 -0.21
CA VAL A 154 -4.61 -40.35 -0.59
C VAL A 154 -4.33 -38.88 -0.81
N ALA A 155 -4.15 -38.51 -2.08
CA ALA A 155 -4.06 -37.12 -2.49
C ALA A 155 -5.36 -36.40 -2.09
N PRO A 156 -5.31 -35.34 -1.26
CA PRO A 156 -6.51 -34.72 -0.75
C PRO A 156 -7.16 -33.86 -1.85
N VAL A 157 -8.44 -34.11 -2.10
CA VAL A 157 -9.30 -33.35 -3.04
C VAL A 157 -9.29 -31.83 -2.73
N GLY A 158 -9.01 -31.43 -1.49
CA GLY A 158 -8.82 -30.04 -1.08
C GLY A 158 -7.62 -29.33 -1.74
N SER A 159 -6.59 -30.08 -2.15
CA SER A 159 -5.44 -29.50 -2.86
C SER A 159 -5.74 -29.09 -4.30
N ARG A 160 -6.81 -29.63 -4.92
CA ARG A 160 -7.22 -29.21 -6.28
C ARG A 160 -7.93 -27.86 -6.23
N ARG A 161 -8.95 -27.71 -5.37
CA ARG A 161 -9.68 -26.43 -5.21
C ARG A 161 -8.77 -25.26 -4.81
N LEU A 162 -7.80 -25.50 -3.92
CA LEU A 162 -6.82 -24.49 -3.54
C LEU A 162 -5.85 -24.14 -4.69
N ARG A 163 -5.53 -25.10 -5.58
CA ARG A 163 -4.72 -24.82 -6.77
C ARG A 163 -5.54 -24.06 -7.82
N ASP A 164 -6.81 -24.39 -7.98
CA ASP A 164 -7.72 -23.70 -8.89
C ASP A 164 -7.90 -22.23 -8.46
N GLU A 165 -8.10 -21.97 -7.16
CA GLU A 165 -8.21 -20.60 -6.61
C GLU A 165 -6.88 -19.82 -6.71
N VAL A 166 -5.74 -20.47 -6.52
CA VAL A 166 -4.42 -19.84 -6.74
C VAL A 166 -4.21 -19.49 -8.21
N ASN A 167 -4.63 -20.36 -9.15
CA ASN A 167 -4.53 -20.09 -10.57
C ASN A 167 -5.45 -18.94 -10.99
N GLU A 168 -6.69 -18.90 -10.50
CA GLU A 168 -7.65 -17.82 -10.79
C GLU A 168 -7.16 -16.47 -10.23
N LEU A 169 -6.59 -16.46 -9.02
CA LEU A 169 -6.01 -15.25 -8.45
C LEU A 169 -4.76 -14.79 -9.20
N GLN A 170 -3.97 -15.72 -9.73
CA GLN A 170 -2.81 -15.41 -10.55
C GLN A 170 -3.25 -14.79 -11.89
N GLU A 171 -4.27 -15.35 -12.53
CA GLU A 171 -4.87 -14.82 -13.76
C GLU A 171 -5.41 -13.40 -13.55
N LYS A 172 -6.17 -13.16 -12.48
CA LYS A 172 -6.65 -11.80 -12.14
C LYS A 172 -5.52 -10.81 -11.86
N LEU A 173 -4.42 -11.27 -11.27
CA LEU A 173 -3.26 -10.43 -11.03
C LEU A 173 -2.59 -10.05 -12.35
N ASP A 174 -2.42 -11.01 -13.25
CA ASP A 174 -1.83 -10.80 -14.56
C ASP A 174 -2.72 -9.86 -15.41
N ASP A 175 -4.03 -10.07 -15.42
CA ASP A 175 -5.01 -9.18 -16.09
C ASP A 175 -4.95 -7.75 -15.54
N SER A 176 -4.88 -7.61 -14.20
CA SER A 176 -4.80 -6.31 -13.56
C SER A 176 -3.48 -5.60 -13.86
N LEU A 177 -2.37 -6.33 -13.95
CA LEU A 177 -1.07 -5.78 -14.32
C LEU A 177 -1.07 -5.31 -15.77
N GLN A 178 -1.64 -6.11 -16.68
CA GLN A 178 -1.77 -5.75 -18.10
C GLN A 178 -2.66 -4.50 -18.27
N THR A 179 -3.75 -4.40 -17.51
CA THR A 179 -4.61 -3.21 -17.51
C THR A 179 -3.86 -1.98 -16.96
N GLN A 180 -3.04 -2.15 -15.92
CA GLN A 180 -2.26 -1.04 -15.41
C GLN A 180 -1.20 -0.57 -16.43
N GLU A 181 -0.54 -1.50 -17.11
CA GLU A 181 0.44 -1.19 -18.15
C GLU A 181 -0.20 -0.45 -19.33
N SER A 182 -1.39 -0.87 -19.76
CA SER A 182 -2.13 -0.15 -20.81
C SER A 182 -2.50 1.27 -20.37
N LEU A 183 -3.03 1.43 -19.15
CA LEU A 183 -3.38 2.74 -18.59
C LEU A 183 -2.16 3.65 -18.39
N GLU A 184 -1.01 3.10 -17.99
CA GLU A 184 0.23 3.86 -17.87
C GLU A 184 0.74 4.32 -19.24
N THR A 185 0.59 3.48 -20.26
CA THR A 185 0.89 3.83 -21.65
C THR A 185 -0.04 4.95 -22.13
N GLU A 186 -1.34 4.84 -21.84
CA GLU A 186 -2.35 5.87 -22.11
C GLU A 186 -2.02 7.21 -21.45
N ARG A 187 -1.80 7.18 -20.14
CA ARG A 187 -1.41 8.37 -19.38
C ARG A 187 -0.15 9.03 -19.96
N ASN A 188 0.88 8.23 -20.26
CA ASN A 188 2.14 8.77 -20.78
C ASN A 188 1.95 9.39 -22.17
N PHE A 189 1.10 8.80 -23.02
CA PHE A 189 0.78 9.34 -24.33
C PHE A 189 0.08 10.70 -24.25
N TYR A 190 -0.96 10.83 -23.42
CA TYR A 190 -1.64 12.12 -23.21
C TYR A 190 -0.73 13.15 -22.55
N PHE A 191 0.11 12.73 -21.60
CA PHE A 191 1.10 13.59 -20.97
C PHE A 191 2.12 14.14 -22.00
N ASN A 192 2.64 13.28 -22.88
CA ASN A 192 3.59 13.70 -23.91
C ASN A 192 2.97 14.71 -24.87
N LYS A 193 1.72 14.53 -25.30
CA LYS A 193 0.99 15.53 -26.12
C LYS A 193 0.91 16.89 -25.43
N LEU A 194 0.51 16.92 -24.16
CA LEU A 194 0.43 18.17 -23.40
C LEU A 194 1.82 18.80 -23.21
N ARG A 195 2.85 17.97 -23.00
CA ARG A 195 4.23 18.43 -22.88
C ARG A 195 4.77 19.04 -24.17
N GLU A 196 4.46 18.45 -25.33
CA GLU A 196 4.82 19.01 -26.63
C GLU A 196 4.17 20.38 -26.85
N ILE A 197 2.87 20.51 -26.53
CA ILE A 197 2.15 21.79 -26.58
C ILE A 197 2.77 22.81 -25.63
N GLU A 198 3.11 22.41 -24.41
CA GLU A 198 3.77 23.27 -23.42
C GLU A 198 5.11 23.82 -23.94
N ILE A 199 5.93 22.97 -24.57
CA ILE A 199 7.21 23.36 -25.17
C ILE A 199 6.99 24.38 -26.30
N ILE A 200 5.97 24.18 -27.15
CA ILE A 200 5.62 25.14 -28.21
C ILE A 200 5.27 26.51 -27.61
N CYS A 201 4.42 26.52 -26.58
CA CYS A 201 4.03 27.75 -25.88
C CYS A 201 5.23 28.45 -25.23
N GLN A 202 6.12 27.72 -24.56
CA GLN A 202 7.34 28.26 -23.96
C GLN A 202 8.26 28.89 -25.01
N ASN A 203 8.53 28.17 -26.11
CA ASN A 203 9.37 28.67 -27.19
C ASN A 203 8.83 29.95 -27.84
N LEU A 204 7.51 30.04 -28.02
CA LEU A 204 6.86 31.24 -28.55
C LEU A 204 6.96 32.42 -27.57
N ASN A 205 6.74 32.16 -26.29
CA ASN A 205 6.85 33.16 -25.24
C ASN A 205 8.29 33.71 -25.11
N ASP A 206 9.30 32.84 -25.20
CA ASP A 206 10.71 33.23 -25.14
C ASP A 206 11.09 34.12 -26.34
N LYS A 207 10.69 33.75 -27.56
CA LYS A 207 10.90 34.57 -28.76
C LYS A 207 10.22 35.94 -28.65
N LEU A 208 9.03 35.99 -28.04
CA LEU A 208 8.29 37.23 -27.81
C LEU A 208 9.03 38.15 -26.83
N ASN A 209 9.63 37.59 -25.78
CA ASN A 209 10.40 38.33 -24.78
C ASN A 209 11.75 38.85 -25.32
N GLU A 210 12.37 38.15 -26.26
CA GLU A 210 13.63 38.55 -26.89
C GLU A 210 13.46 39.65 -27.97
N SER A 211 12.25 40.18 -28.16
CA SER A 211 11.91 41.08 -29.28
C SER A 211 12.27 40.47 -30.65
N ALA A 212 12.34 39.14 -30.74
CA ALA A 212 12.58 38.42 -31.97
C ALA A 212 11.30 38.45 -32.82
N LYS A 213 11.47 38.51 -34.14
CA LYS A 213 10.34 38.41 -35.07
C LYS A 213 9.66 37.06 -34.87
N LEU A 214 8.38 37.07 -34.50
CA LEU A 214 7.57 35.86 -34.43
C LEU A 214 7.31 35.38 -35.87
N GLU A 215 7.98 34.32 -36.30
CA GLU A 215 7.80 33.73 -37.63
C GLU A 215 6.59 32.77 -37.70
N VAL A 216 5.92 32.50 -36.58
CA VAL A 216 4.77 31.59 -36.51
C VAL A 216 3.49 32.39 -36.55
N THR A 217 2.66 32.14 -37.56
CA THR A 217 1.31 32.70 -37.65
C THR A 217 0.33 31.93 -36.77
N VAL A 218 -0.77 32.57 -36.34
CA VAL A 218 -1.84 31.90 -35.55
C VAL A 218 -2.37 30.65 -36.26
N PRO A 219 -2.64 30.65 -37.58
CA PRO A 219 -3.07 29.44 -38.28
C PRO A 219 -2.06 28.28 -38.22
N GLU A 220 -0.76 28.55 -38.31
CA GLU A 220 0.28 27.52 -38.19
C GLU A 220 0.35 26.94 -36.78
N LEU A 221 0.18 27.79 -35.76
CA LEU A 221 0.11 27.34 -34.37
C LEU A 221 -1.07 26.40 -34.13
N VAL A 222 -2.26 26.79 -34.61
CA VAL A 222 -3.47 25.95 -34.51
C VAL A 222 -3.25 24.62 -35.22
N LYS A 223 -2.64 24.64 -36.41
CA LYS A 223 -2.35 23.42 -37.16
C LYS A 223 -1.40 22.48 -36.39
N HIS A 224 -0.31 23.00 -35.83
CA HIS A 224 0.61 22.18 -35.01
C HIS A 224 -0.08 21.63 -33.75
N MET A 225 -0.91 22.42 -33.07
CA MET A 225 -1.66 21.93 -31.91
C MET A 225 -2.64 20.81 -32.30
N GLN A 226 -3.33 20.94 -33.43
CA GLN A 226 -4.23 19.90 -33.96
C GLN A 226 -3.47 18.63 -34.34
N GLU A 227 -2.30 18.74 -34.97
CA GLU A 227 -1.44 17.59 -35.29
C GLU A 227 -1.04 16.82 -34.02
N ILE A 228 -0.69 17.52 -32.94
CA ILE A 228 -0.35 16.89 -31.67
C ILE A 228 -1.58 16.27 -31.00
N LEU A 229 -2.71 16.98 -30.94
CA LEU A 229 -3.92 16.50 -30.28
C LEU A 229 -4.51 15.28 -30.99
N TYR A 230 -4.56 15.31 -32.32
CA TYR A 230 -5.16 14.25 -33.14
C TYR A 230 -4.19 13.16 -33.59
N SER A 231 -2.91 13.21 -33.20
CA SER A 231 -2.00 12.08 -33.46
C SER A 231 -2.54 10.80 -32.82
N THR A 232 -2.53 9.69 -33.58
CA THR A 232 -3.02 8.38 -33.13
C THR A 232 -1.86 7.48 -32.76
N ALA A 233 -2.04 6.61 -31.76
CA ALA A 233 -1.11 5.52 -31.43
C ALA A 233 -1.81 4.16 -31.52
N GLU A 234 -1.07 3.15 -31.97
CA GLU A 234 -1.55 1.77 -32.12
C GLU A 234 -1.91 1.19 -30.74
N GLY A 235 -3.17 0.77 -30.55
CA GLY A 235 -3.68 0.21 -29.28
C GLY A 235 -4.55 1.13 -28.43
N PHE A 236 -4.83 2.36 -28.87
CA PHE A 236 -5.74 3.29 -28.17
C PHE A 236 -7.16 3.20 -28.73
N GLN A 237 -8.16 3.14 -27.84
CA GLN A 237 -9.55 3.38 -28.23
C GLN A 237 -9.74 4.88 -28.45
N VAL A 238 -9.95 5.28 -29.69
CA VAL A 238 -10.53 6.60 -29.98
C VAL A 238 -11.96 6.54 -29.41
N PRO A 239 -12.37 7.47 -28.52
CA PRO A 239 -13.76 7.56 -28.13
C PRO A 239 -14.59 7.61 -29.41
N GLU A 240 -15.57 6.70 -29.54
CA GLU A 240 -16.53 6.78 -30.65
C GLU A 240 -17.02 8.22 -30.70
N GLU A 241 -17.04 8.82 -31.89
CA GLU A 241 -17.65 10.11 -32.11
C GLU A 241 -19.11 9.98 -31.67
N GLU A 242 -19.39 10.27 -30.39
CA GLU A 242 -20.74 10.58 -29.96
C GLU A 242 -21.11 11.78 -30.83
N GLU A 243 -21.99 11.54 -31.81
CA GLU A 243 -22.70 12.61 -32.49
C GLU A 243 -23.23 13.51 -31.37
N VAL A 244 -22.54 14.63 -31.16
CA VAL A 244 -22.99 15.68 -30.27
C VAL A 244 -24.26 16.19 -30.92
N ASN A 245 -25.38 15.58 -30.56
CA ASN A 245 -26.70 16.05 -30.86
C ASN A 245 -26.85 17.32 -30.02
N THR A 246 -26.37 18.43 -30.56
CA THR A 246 -26.35 19.74 -29.94
C THR A 246 -27.79 20.17 -29.67
N PRO A 247 -28.30 20.14 -28.42
CA PRO A 247 -29.55 20.77 -28.11
C PRO A 247 -29.21 22.22 -27.76
N GLY A 248 -29.09 23.08 -28.76
CA GLY A 248 -28.87 24.51 -28.48
C GLY A 248 -28.11 25.28 -29.55
N GLN A 249 -28.55 25.23 -30.81
CA GLN A 249 -28.14 26.20 -31.82
C GLN A 249 -29.00 27.47 -31.85
N GLU A 250 -29.93 27.69 -30.91
CA GLU A 250 -30.82 28.88 -30.95
C GLU A 250 -30.43 30.05 -30.03
N ASN A 251 -29.40 29.96 -29.18
CA ASN A 251 -29.16 31.03 -28.18
C ASN A 251 -27.82 31.77 -28.27
N ILE A 252 -26.95 31.49 -29.24
CA ILE A 252 -25.66 32.21 -29.36
C ILE A 252 -25.82 33.53 -30.14
N GLU A 253 -26.87 33.68 -30.96
CA GLU A 253 -27.07 34.88 -31.78
C GLU A 253 -27.67 36.07 -30.99
N ASN A 254 -28.23 35.83 -29.80
CA ASN A 254 -28.80 36.89 -28.96
C ASN A 254 -27.78 37.54 -28.02
N ASP A 255 -26.71 36.83 -27.61
CA ASP A 255 -25.70 37.38 -26.70
C ASP A 255 -24.65 38.24 -27.41
N LEU A 256 -24.51 38.16 -28.75
CA LEU A 256 -23.66 39.07 -29.51
C LEU A 256 -24.31 40.41 -29.86
N LYS A 257 -25.63 40.58 -29.66
CA LYS A 257 -26.35 41.84 -29.97
C LYS A 257 -26.50 42.80 -28.80
N ILE A 258 -26.17 42.39 -27.57
CA ILE A 258 -26.40 43.22 -26.38
C ILE A 258 -25.22 44.18 -26.10
N LEU A 259 -24.06 44.01 -26.75
CA LEU A 259 -22.89 44.84 -26.48
C LEU A 259 -22.78 46.15 -27.29
N ASP A 260 -23.66 46.38 -28.28
CA ASP A 260 -23.57 47.55 -29.16
C ASP A 260 -24.59 48.68 -28.87
N GLU A 261 -25.47 48.56 -27.86
CA GLU A 261 -26.51 49.59 -27.59
C GLU A 261 -26.43 50.32 -26.23
N GLU A 262 -25.46 50.04 -25.37
CA GLU A 262 -25.26 50.83 -24.13
C GLU A 262 -23.87 51.45 -24.04
N THR A 263 -23.57 52.38 -24.94
CA THR A 263 -22.67 53.52 -24.64
C THR A 263 -23.09 54.72 -25.47
N PHE A 264 -23.98 55.54 -24.90
CA PHE A 264 -24.07 56.98 -25.17
C PHE A 264 -23.34 57.72 -24.05
#